data_AF-A0A2E3H623-F1
#
_entry.id   AF-A0A2E3H623-F1
#
_cell.length_a   1.000
_cell.length_b   1.000
_cell.length_c   1.000
_cell.angle_alpha   90.00
_cell.angle_beta   90.00
_cell.angle_gamma   90.00
#
_symmetry.space_group_name_H-M   'P 1'
#
loop_
_entity.id
_entity.type
_entity.pdbx_description
1 polymer ?
#
loop_
_entity_poly.entity_id
_entity_poly.type
_entity_poly.pdbx_seq_one_letter_code
_entity_poly.pdbx_strand_id
1 'polypeptide(L)'
;EGQRLIRVELPIGLPVILAGIRIVLVQNIGLAVIAGLIGGGGYGTFVFQGLNQTATDLILLGALPTVALAVVAAILMDILVELAQPTAETAR
;
A
#
# COMPACT_ATOMS: atom_id res chain seq x y z
N GLU A 1 -7.00 33.52 1.26
CA GLU A 1 -6.36 32.54 0.35
C GLU A 1 -6.68 31.09 0.72
N GLY A 2 -6.62 30.68 2.00
CA GLY A 2 -6.95 29.29 2.42
C GLY A 2 -8.38 28.80 2.10
N GLN A 3 -9.35 29.72 1.92
CA GLN A 3 -10.74 29.37 1.59
C GLN A 3 -10.91 28.81 0.16
N ARG A 4 -10.02 29.15 -0.77
CA ARG A 4 -9.95 28.55 -2.12
C ARG A 4 -9.27 27.18 -2.08
N LEU A 5 -8.21 27.05 -1.28
CA LEU A 5 -7.42 25.82 -1.14
C LEU A 5 -8.31 24.65 -0.70
N ILE A 6 -9.13 24.83 0.33
CA ILE A 6 -9.95 23.76 0.92
C ILE A 6 -11.19 23.44 0.08
N ARG A 7 -11.75 24.43 -0.62
CA ARG A 7 -13.09 24.35 -1.24
C ARG A 7 -13.06 24.08 -2.74
N VAL A 8 -11.92 24.34 -3.40
CA VAL A 8 -11.78 24.22 -4.86
C VAL A 8 -10.60 23.31 -5.21
N GLU A 9 -9.40 23.57 -4.68
CA GLU A 9 -8.20 22.81 -5.06
C GLU A 9 -8.11 21.45 -4.36
N LEU A 10 -8.51 21.36 -3.07
CA LEU A 10 -8.53 20.11 -2.31
C LEU A 10 -9.39 19.01 -2.96
N PRO A 11 -10.68 19.24 -3.29
CA PRO A 11 -11.51 18.17 -3.87
C PRO A 11 -11.03 17.73 -5.27
N ILE A 12 -10.40 18.63 -6.04
CA ILE A 12 -9.85 18.31 -7.35
C ILE A 12 -8.53 17.52 -7.23
N GLY A 13 -7.70 17.84 -6.22
CA GLY A 13 -6.42 17.16 -5.97
C GLY A 13 -6.54 15.87 -5.14
N LEU A 14 -7.65 15.68 -4.41
CA LEU A 14 -7.87 14.54 -3.52
C LEU A 14 -7.67 13.17 -4.19
N PRO A 15 -8.19 12.90 -5.41
CA PRO A 15 -7.97 11.62 -6.08
C PRO A 15 -6.49 11.35 -6.38
N VAL A 16 -5.73 12.40 -6.74
CA VAL A 16 -4.30 12.30 -7.03
C VAL A 16 -3.51 12.00 -5.75
N ILE A 17 -3.86 12.66 -4.65
CA ILE A 17 -3.24 12.42 -3.33
C ILE A 17 -3.51 10.99 -2.88
N LEU A 18 -4.75 10.51 -2.97
CA LEU A 18 -5.12 9.14 -2.57
C LEU A 18 -4.41 8.09 -3.43
N ALA A 19 -4.28 8.32 -4.74
CA ALA A 19 -3.47 7.46 -5.62
C ALA A 19 -1.99 7.43 -5.19
N GLY A 20 -1.43 8.57 -4.78
CA GLY A 20 -0.09 8.64 -4.19
C GLY A 20 0.04 7.83 -2.89
N ILE A 21 -0.94 7.94 -1.99
CA ILE A 21 -0.96 7.18 -0.73
C ILE A 21 -0.99 5.68 -1.00
N ARG A 22 -1.78 5.21 -1.98
CA ARG A 22 -1.82 3.79 -2.37
C ARG A 22 -0.43 3.28 -2.76
N ILE A 23 0.29 4.02 -3.61
CA ILE A 23 1.63 3.65 -4.07
C ILE A 23 2.61 3.55 -2.89
N VAL A 24 2.59 4.56 -2.02
CA VAL A 24 3.46 4.61 -0.84
C VAL A 24 3.11 3.52 0.17
N LEU A 25 1.84 3.20 0.34
CA LEU A 25 1.38 2.11 1.21
C LEU A 25 1.94 0.76 0.75
N VAL A 26 1.78 0.41 -0.53
CA VAL A 26 2.28 -0.85 -1.09
C VAL A 26 3.82 -0.92 -1.01
N GLN A 27 4.52 0.19 -1.29
CA GLN A 27 5.97 0.26 -1.11
C GLN A 27 6.40 0.02 0.35
N ASN A 28 5.71 0.63 1.32
CA ASN A 28 6.04 0.44 2.73
C ASN A 28 5.82 -1.00 3.20
N ILE A 29 4.82 -1.71 2.66
CA ILE A 29 4.64 -3.14 2.95
C ILE A 29 5.87 -3.93 2.48
N GLY A 30 6.39 -3.62 1.28
CA GLY A 30 7.65 -4.19 0.80
C GLY A 30 8.85 -3.84 1.69
N LEU A 31 8.96 -2.57 2.12
CA LEU A 31 10.02 -2.12 3.02
C LEU A 31 9.95 -2.81 4.39
N ALA A 32 8.75 -3.09 4.90
CA ALA A 32 8.56 -3.81 6.16
C ALA A 32 9.08 -5.25 6.08
N VAL A 33 9.03 -5.90 4.90
CA VAL A 33 9.69 -7.21 4.70
C VAL A 33 11.19 -7.07 4.87
N ILE A 34 11.78 -6.04 4.24
CA ILE A 34 13.22 -5.76 4.33
C ILE A 34 13.63 -5.48 5.78
N ALA A 35 12.78 -4.83 6.57
CA ALA A 35 13.03 -4.62 8.00
C ALA A 35 13.21 -5.93 8.80
N GLY A 36 12.68 -7.06 8.30
CA GLY A 36 12.94 -8.38 8.86
C GLY A 36 14.43 -8.77 8.87
N LEU A 37 15.24 -8.22 7.95
CA LEU A 37 16.68 -8.46 7.89
C LEU A 37 17.44 -7.89 9.09
N ILE A 38 16.99 -6.75 9.61
CA ILE A 38 17.63 -6.04 10.74
C ILE A 38 17.01 -6.40 12.09
N GLY A 39 16.22 -7.47 12.15
CA GLY A 39 15.56 -7.92 13.38
C GLY A 39 14.22 -7.23 13.68
N GLY A 40 13.62 -6.53 12.70
CA GLY A 40 12.30 -5.90 12.86
C GLY A 40 11.11 -6.87 12.96
N GLY A 41 11.34 -8.19 12.78
CA GLY A 41 10.31 -9.22 12.90
C GLY A 41 9.37 -9.31 11.69
N GLY A 42 8.23 -9.99 11.86
CA GLY A 42 7.18 -10.13 10.85
C GLY A 42 7.49 -11.16 9.76
N TYR A 43 6.73 -11.15 8.65
CA TYR A 43 6.87 -12.14 7.58
C TYR A 43 8.22 -12.11 6.87
N GLY A 44 8.92 -10.96 6.90
CA GLY A 44 10.26 -10.81 6.34
C GLY A 44 11.29 -11.74 6.97
N THR A 45 11.14 -12.12 8.24
CA THR A 45 12.09 -13.05 8.87
C THR A 45 12.06 -14.43 8.22
N PHE A 46 10.88 -14.92 7.83
CA PHE A 46 10.75 -16.21 7.14
C PHE A 46 11.31 -16.16 5.72
N VAL A 47 11.11 -15.04 5.02
CA VAL A 47 11.69 -14.82 3.69
C VAL A 47 13.23 -14.90 3.75
N PHE A 48 13.84 -14.13 4.65
CA PHE A 48 15.31 -14.11 4.77
C PHE A 48 15.88 -15.40 5.35
N GLN A 49 15.18 -16.06 6.27
CA GLN A 49 15.58 -17.36 6.77
C GLN A 49 15.56 -18.44 5.68
N GLY A 50 14.50 -18.45 4.86
CA GLY A 50 14.40 -19.33 3.69
C GLY A 50 15.48 -19.06 2.65
N LEU A 51 15.82 -17.78 2.41
CA LEU A 51 16.93 -17.39 1.54
C LEU A 51 18.28 -17.91 2.07
N ASN A 52 18.55 -17.75 3.36
CA ASN A 52 19.80 -18.22 3.97
C ASN A 52 19.92 -19.75 3.97
N GLN A 53 18.80 -20.46 4.08
CA GLN A 53 18.77 -21.93 4.11
C GLN A 53 18.55 -22.56 2.73
N THR A 54 18.40 -21.74 1.67
CA THR A 54 17.99 -22.20 0.32
C THR A 54 16.69 -23.04 0.35
N ALA A 55 15.82 -22.76 1.32
CA ALA A 55 14.57 -23.48 1.53
C ALA A 55 13.41 -22.69 0.92
N THR A 56 13.00 -23.06 -0.29
CA THR A 56 11.92 -22.38 -1.02
C THR A 56 10.61 -22.36 -0.24
N ASP A 57 10.30 -23.42 0.51
CA ASP A 57 9.08 -23.50 1.32
C ASP A 57 9.01 -22.39 2.38
N LEU A 58 10.14 -22.07 3.02
CA LEU A 58 10.24 -20.98 4.01
C LEU A 58 10.13 -19.60 3.34
N ILE A 59 10.71 -19.44 2.15
CA ILE A 59 10.57 -18.21 1.36
C ILE A 59 9.10 -17.97 1.03
N LEU A 60 8.40 -18.99 0.53
CA LEU A 60 6.98 -18.91 0.18
C LEU A 60 6.11 -18.68 1.42
N LEU A 61 6.45 -19.28 2.56
CA LEU A 61 5.75 -19.07 3.83
C LEU A 61 5.75 -17.60 4.27
N GLY A 62 6.83 -16.85 4.01
CA GLY A 62 6.87 -15.41 4.27
C GLY A 62 6.32 -14.55 3.12
N ALA A 63 6.64 -14.93 1.88
CA ALA A 63 6.31 -14.13 0.70
C ALA A 63 4.81 -14.15 0.37
N LEU A 64 4.16 -15.32 0.42
CA LEU A 64 2.74 -15.46 0.10
C LEU A 64 1.82 -14.60 0.99
N PRO A 65 1.89 -14.68 2.34
CA PRO A 65 1.05 -13.83 3.18
C PRO A 65 1.40 -12.35 3.06
N THR A 66 2.67 -12.00 2.79
CA THR A 66 3.05 -10.61 2.52
C THR A 66 2.39 -10.07 1.25
N VAL A 67 2.46 -10.83 0.14
CA VAL A 67 1.83 -10.43 -1.12
C VAL A 67 0.33 -10.34 -0.95
N ALA A 68 -0.29 -11.30 -0.25
CA ALA A 68 -1.71 -11.25 0.07
C ALA A 68 -2.06 -9.98 0.85
N LEU A 69 -1.28 -9.61 1.86
CA LEU A 69 -1.48 -8.37 2.63
C LEU A 69 -1.33 -7.12 1.76
N ALA A 70 -0.34 -7.08 0.87
CA ALA A 70 -0.13 -5.96 -0.04
C ALA A 70 -1.30 -5.79 -1.02
N VAL A 71 -1.81 -6.90 -1.57
CA VAL A 71 -2.97 -6.89 -2.47
C VAL A 71 -4.23 -6.45 -1.73
N VAL A 72 -4.49 -6.98 -0.52
CA VAL A 72 -5.63 -6.57 0.30
C VAL A 72 -5.55 -5.07 0.62
N ALA A 73 -4.38 -4.57 1.01
CA ALA A 73 -4.18 -3.16 1.29
C ALA A 73 -4.40 -2.27 0.04
N ALA A 74 -3.94 -2.72 -1.13
CA ALA A 74 -4.16 -2.03 -2.40
C ALA A 74 -5.66 -1.97 -2.75
N ILE A 75 -6.37 -3.10 -2.66
CA ILE A 75 -7.82 -3.18 -2.93
C ILE A 75 -8.60 -2.28 -1.97
N LEU A 76 -8.26 -2.31 -0.67
CA LEU A 76 -8.90 -1.42 0.31
C LEU A 76 -8.69 0.05 -0.05
N MET A 77 -7.49 0.44 -0.47
CA MET A 77 -7.22 1.80 -0.93
C MET A 77 -7.97 2.15 -2.22
N ASP A 78 -8.07 1.23 -3.17
CA ASP A 78 -8.81 1.45 -4.41
C ASP A 78 -10.30 1.68 -4.14
N ILE A 79 -10.90 0.89 -3.24
CA ILE A 79 -12.29 1.10 -2.78
C ILE A 79 -12.44 2.45 -2.09
N LEU A 80 -11.49 2.84 -1.23
CA LEU A 80 -11.52 4.15 -0.57
C LEU A 80 -11.39 5.31 -1.56
N VAL A 81 -10.59 5.16 -2.62
CA VAL A 81 -10.47 6.13 -3.71
C VAL A 81 -11.80 6.26 -4.43
N GLU A 82 -12.43 5.14 -4.79
CA GLU A 82 -13.71 5.11 -5.51
C GLU A 82 -14.84 5.74 -4.69
N LEU A 83 -14.90 5.46 -3.39
CA LEU A 83 -15.87 6.10 -2.47
C LEU A 83 -15.59 7.59 -2.25
N ALA A 84 -14.32 7.99 -2.28
CA ALA A 84 -13.91 9.39 -2.16
C ALA A 84 -14.02 10.18 -3.48
N GLN A 85 -14.41 9.52 -4.58
CA GLN A 85 -14.78 10.15 -5.84
C GLN A 85 -16.31 10.33 -5.89
N PRO A 86 -16.88 11.42 -5.34
CA PRO A 86 -18.23 11.80 -5.71
C PRO A 86 -18.18 12.35 -7.14
N THR A 87 -18.67 11.56 -8.09
CA THR A 87 -19.25 11.97 -9.38
C THR A 87 -18.85 13.37 -9.86
N ALA A 88 -17.67 13.50 -10.47
CA ALA A 88 -17.38 14.58 -11.41
C ALA A 88 -18.10 14.38 -12.77
N GLU A 89 -19.11 13.49 -12.81
CA GLU A 89 -19.85 13.05 -13.99
C GLU A 89 -21.33 13.49 -13.96
N THR A 90 -21.63 14.67 -13.41
CA THR A 90 -22.97 15.30 -13.58
C THR A 90 -22.87 16.74 -14.09
N ALA A 91 -21.70 17.14 -14.61
CA ALA A 91 -21.49 18.44 -15.24
C ALA A 91 -20.91 18.34 -16.66
N ARG A 92 -21.39 17.38 -17.44
CA ARG A 92 -21.30 17.41 -18.91
C ARG A 92 -22.70 17.29 -19.50
#